data_AF-A0A2V7NAF7-F1
#
_entry.id   AF-A0A2V7NAF7-F1
#
_cell.length_a   1.000
_cell.length_b   1.000
_cell.length_c   1.000
_cell.angle_alpha   90.00
_cell.angle_beta   90.00
_cell.angle_gamma   90.00
#
_symmetry.space_group_name_H-M   'P 1'
#
loop_
_entity.id
_entity.type
_entity.pdbx_description
1 polymer ?
#
loop_
_entity_poly.entity_id
_entity_poly.type
_entity_poly.pdbx_seq_one_letter_code
_entity_poly.pdbx_strand_id
1 'polypeptide(L)'
;MTLAALHPQIVHFVIALLFMGVVLRCVSLTGRAAFTGPAAAVLLLVGTVAAVLAVQSGTAAHGPVERVPGARAAVMDHQEWGERTRNIFLVVAALEIAALAPAVSRWRRWVLAASAVVGLGGTVSLYQAADRGGDLVYAYAGGVGIRSGDPADVDRLLVAGLYHEAMLERKQGKPGEAAQLIGQLAQRYPEDTAVRLLAVESLIVDKQDGKAALTALKQFAPGSDSRFLRFRVGLLRADAFAAAGMSDSARIVLQAMSAEFAGNRAIQDRLGKLR
;
A
#
# COMPACT_ATOMS: atom_id res chain seq x y z
N MET A 1 -9.20 -21.49 6.72
CA MET A 1 -8.94 -20.03 6.77
C MET A 1 -9.85 -19.44 7.84
N THR A 2 -9.35 -18.55 8.71
CA THR A 2 -10.18 -17.91 9.74
C THR A 2 -11.03 -16.79 9.14
N LEU A 3 -12.16 -16.44 9.79
CA LEU A 3 -13.00 -15.33 9.37
C LEU A 3 -12.19 -14.02 9.28
N ALA A 4 -11.26 -13.82 10.21
CA ALA A 4 -10.31 -12.70 10.25
C ALA A 4 -9.47 -12.56 8.97
N ALA A 5 -8.93 -13.67 8.44
CA ALA A 5 -8.11 -13.65 7.23
C ALA A 5 -8.89 -13.30 5.95
N LEU A 6 -10.21 -13.41 6.00
CA LEU A 6 -11.11 -13.04 4.91
C LEU A 6 -11.65 -11.62 5.05
N HIS A 7 -11.42 -10.94 6.17
CA HIS A 7 -11.94 -9.59 6.42
C HIS A 7 -11.63 -8.62 5.26
N PRO A 8 -10.39 -8.49 4.76
CA PRO A 8 -10.10 -7.63 3.61
C PRO A 8 -10.93 -8.01 2.38
N GLN A 9 -11.12 -9.30 2.09
CA GLN A 9 -11.92 -9.73 0.94
C GLN A 9 -13.40 -9.39 1.11
N ILE A 10 -13.95 -9.58 2.31
CA ILE A 10 -15.35 -9.30 2.61
C ILE A 10 -15.64 -7.80 2.46
N VAL A 11 -14.76 -6.91 2.95
CA VAL A 11 -14.98 -5.45 2.87
C VAL A 11 -15.04 -4.92 1.44
N HIS A 12 -14.38 -5.57 0.46
CA HIS A 12 -14.50 -5.17 -0.95
C HIS A 12 -15.95 -5.33 -1.46
N PHE A 13 -16.64 -6.40 -1.06
CA PHE A 13 -18.05 -6.59 -1.40
C PHE A 13 -18.93 -5.56 -0.70
N VAL A 14 -18.62 -5.20 0.55
CA VAL A 14 -19.34 -4.13 1.27
C VAL A 14 -19.25 -2.82 0.50
N ILE A 15 -18.04 -2.40 0.14
CA ILE A 15 -17.79 -1.15 -0.57
C ILE A 15 -18.50 -1.15 -1.93
N ALA A 16 -18.26 -2.17 -2.76
CA ALA A 16 -18.77 -2.21 -4.12
C ALA A 16 -20.31 -2.32 -4.17
N LEU A 17 -20.90 -3.23 -3.39
CA LEU A 17 -22.33 -3.51 -3.45
C LEU A 17 -23.16 -2.37 -2.83
N LEU A 18 -22.74 -1.82 -1.69
CA LEU A 18 -23.48 -0.76 -1.04
C LEU A 18 -23.40 0.55 -1.82
N PHE A 19 -22.20 0.92 -2.29
CA PHE A 19 -22.04 2.12 -3.10
C PHE A 19 -22.88 2.05 -4.38
N MET A 20 -22.74 0.96 -5.14
CA MET A 20 -23.51 0.78 -6.38
C MET A 20 -25.01 0.65 -6.09
N GLY A 21 -25.41 -0.03 -5.01
CA GLY A 21 -26.79 -0.15 -4.59
C GLY A 21 -27.46 1.21 -4.33
N VAL A 22 -26.76 2.13 -3.66
CA VAL A 22 -27.25 3.50 -3.43
C VAL A 22 -27.37 4.30 -4.72
N VAL A 23 -26.37 4.20 -5.61
CA VAL A 23 -26.40 4.85 -6.93
C VAL A 23 -27.61 4.36 -7.74
N LEU A 24 -27.79 3.05 -7.86
CA LEU A 24 -28.92 2.47 -8.59
C LEU A 24 -30.25 2.81 -7.93
N ARG A 25 -30.31 2.90 -6.59
CA ARG A 25 -31.52 3.34 -5.89
C ARG A 25 -31.90 4.76 -6.28
N CYS A 26 -30.94 5.68 -6.31
CA CYS A 26 -31.17 7.05 -6.76
C CYS A 26 -31.65 7.11 -8.21
N VAL A 27 -31.02 6.35 -9.11
CA VAL A 27 -31.42 6.27 -10.54
C VAL A 27 -32.83 5.68 -10.66
N SER A 28 -33.19 4.69 -9.85
CA SER A 28 -34.51 4.04 -9.90
C SER A 28 -35.66 5.01 -9.65
N LEU A 29 -35.43 6.06 -8.86
CA LEU A 29 -36.44 7.08 -8.56
C LEU A 29 -36.73 8.01 -9.74
N THR A 30 -35.88 8.01 -10.77
CA THR A 30 -36.12 8.75 -12.02
C THR A 30 -37.12 8.05 -12.94
N GLY A 31 -37.37 6.75 -12.73
CA GLY A 31 -38.22 5.92 -13.59
C GLY A 31 -37.66 5.65 -14.99
N ARG A 32 -36.46 6.13 -15.33
CA ARG A 32 -35.89 6.02 -16.69
C ARG A 32 -35.26 4.68 -17.03
N ALA A 33 -35.00 3.84 -16.02
CA ALA A 33 -34.36 2.54 -16.22
C ALA A 33 -34.98 1.47 -15.30
N ALA A 34 -35.85 0.63 -15.87
CA ALA A 34 -36.68 -0.32 -15.10
C ALA A 34 -35.85 -1.33 -14.28
N PHE A 35 -34.66 -1.71 -14.75
CA PHE A 35 -33.79 -2.68 -14.06
C PHE A 35 -33.18 -2.15 -12.76
N THR A 36 -33.05 -0.83 -12.62
CA THR A 36 -32.30 -0.20 -11.53
C THR A 36 -32.98 -0.36 -10.17
N GLY A 37 -34.31 -0.46 -10.13
CA GLY A 37 -35.06 -0.69 -8.88
C GLY A 37 -34.76 -2.06 -8.26
N PRO A 38 -35.02 -3.17 -8.97
CA PRO A 38 -34.69 -4.51 -8.48
C PRO A 38 -33.18 -4.70 -8.22
N ALA A 39 -32.32 -4.19 -9.10
CA ALA A 39 -30.87 -4.28 -8.92
C ALA A 39 -30.42 -3.56 -7.65
N ALA A 40 -30.91 -2.34 -7.39
CA ALA A 40 -30.61 -1.62 -6.17
C ALA A 40 -31.01 -2.39 -4.92
N ALA A 41 -32.22 -2.96 -4.89
CA ALA A 41 -32.69 -3.76 -3.75
C ALA A 41 -31.77 -4.96 -3.47
N VAL A 42 -31.42 -5.73 -4.51
CA VAL A 42 -30.52 -6.88 -4.37
C VAL A 42 -29.14 -6.45 -3.87
N LEU A 43 -28.54 -5.42 -4.47
CA LEU A 43 -27.20 -4.94 -4.08
C LEU A 43 -27.18 -4.41 -2.64
N LEU A 44 -28.19 -3.64 -2.24
CA LEU A 44 -28.30 -3.10 -0.88
C LEU A 44 -28.49 -4.22 0.15
N LEU A 45 -29.34 -5.22 -0.14
CA LEU A 45 -29.56 -6.34 0.77
C LEU A 45 -28.31 -7.22 0.91
N VAL A 46 -27.71 -7.64 -0.21
CA VAL A 46 -26.50 -8.48 -0.19
C VAL A 46 -25.32 -7.72 0.39
N GLY A 47 -25.14 -6.45 0.04
CA GLY A 47 -24.11 -5.59 0.61
C GLY A 47 -24.28 -5.37 2.11
N THR A 48 -25.52 -5.30 2.60
CA THR A 48 -25.79 -5.19 4.05
C THR A 48 -25.44 -6.48 4.77
N VAL A 49 -25.76 -7.64 4.20
CA VAL A 49 -25.31 -8.94 4.73
C VAL A 49 -23.78 -9.00 4.77
N ALA A 50 -23.11 -8.57 3.69
CA ALA A 50 -21.65 -8.46 3.68
C ALA A 50 -21.13 -7.51 4.76
N ALA A 51 -21.81 -6.40 5.05
CA ALA A 51 -21.41 -5.45 6.11
C ALA A 51 -21.50 -6.08 7.51
N VAL A 52 -22.54 -6.89 7.76
CA VAL A 52 -22.66 -7.67 9.00
C VAL A 52 -21.49 -8.66 9.13
N LEU A 53 -21.18 -9.39 8.07
CA LEU A 53 -20.04 -10.32 8.02
C LEU A 53 -18.69 -9.59 8.14
N ALA A 54 -18.57 -8.38 7.60
CA ALA A 54 -17.38 -7.55 7.72
C ALA A 54 -17.12 -7.15 9.16
N VAL A 55 -18.14 -6.71 9.90
CA VAL A 55 -17.98 -6.40 11.34
C VAL A 55 -17.61 -7.64 12.13
N GLN A 56 -18.25 -8.79 11.88
CA GLN A 56 -17.93 -10.05 12.57
C GLN A 56 -16.51 -10.56 12.26
N SER A 57 -16.06 -10.44 11.01
CA SER A 57 -14.69 -10.80 10.63
C SER A 57 -13.66 -9.81 11.15
N GLY A 58 -14.03 -8.53 11.27
CA GLY A 58 -13.18 -7.47 11.82
C GLY A 58 -12.94 -7.64 13.32
N THR A 59 -13.98 -7.96 14.09
CA THR A 59 -13.83 -8.27 15.53
C THR A 59 -12.98 -9.52 15.76
N ALA A 60 -13.07 -10.53 14.88
CA ALA A 60 -12.18 -11.68 14.91
C ALA A 60 -10.72 -11.33 14.55
N ALA A 61 -10.50 -10.31 13.70
CA ALA A 61 -9.18 -9.81 13.30
C ALA A 61 -8.57 -8.82 14.31
N HIS A 62 -9.37 -8.32 15.24
CA HIS A 62 -9.03 -7.24 16.17
C HIS A 62 -7.81 -7.56 17.03
N GLY A 63 -7.80 -8.74 17.68
CA GLY A 63 -6.77 -9.11 18.66
C GLY A 63 -5.33 -9.04 18.13
N PRO A 64 -5.00 -9.67 16.99
CA PRO A 64 -3.65 -9.57 16.42
C PRO A 64 -3.24 -8.15 16.00
N VAL A 65 -4.15 -7.37 15.40
CA VAL A 65 -3.83 -6.05 14.84
C VAL A 65 -3.72 -4.99 15.94
N GLU A 66 -4.59 -5.01 16.95
CA GLU A 66 -4.52 -4.07 18.08
C GLU A 66 -3.24 -4.23 18.93
N ARG A 67 -2.62 -5.41 18.92
CA ARG A 67 -1.35 -5.67 19.61
C ARG A 67 -0.17 -4.98 18.94
N VAL A 68 -0.32 -4.51 17.70
CA VAL A 68 0.69 -3.67 17.06
C VAL A 68 0.80 -2.36 17.86
N PRO A 69 1.97 -2.03 18.42
CA PRO A 69 2.15 -0.81 19.20
C PRO A 69 1.69 0.43 18.42
N GLY A 70 0.85 1.27 19.04
CA GLY A 70 0.30 2.48 18.42
C GLY A 70 -0.92 2.27 17.52
N ALA A 71 -1.24 1.05 17.09
CA ALA A 71 -2.33 0.81 16.14
C ALA A 71 -3.74 0.82 16.77
N ARG A 72 -3.84 0.56 18.08
CA ARG A 72 -5.13 0.35 18.76
C ARG A 72 -6.17 1.45 18.50
N ALA A 73 -5.78 2.72 18.59
CA ALA A 73 -6.70 3.84 18.37
C ALA A 73 -7.26 3.84 16.95
N ALA A 74 -6.41 3.59 15.94
CA ALA A 74 -6.83 3.50 14.55
C ALA A 74 -7.74 2.28 14.30
N VAL A 75 -7.48 1.15 14.98
CA VAL A 75 -8.33 -0.05 14.85
C VAL A 75 -9.72 0.21 15.41
N MET A 76 -9.80 0.85 16.58
CA MET A 76 -11.07 1.21 17.21
C MET A 76 -11.87 2.19 16.35
N ASP A 77 -11.21 3.21 15.78
CA ASP A 77 -11.86 4.18 14.91
C ASP A 77 -12.41 3.51 13.64
N HIS A 78 -11.63 2.66 12.97
CA HIS A 78 -12.11 1.86 11.83
C HIS A 78 -13.32 1.00 12.21
N GLN A 79 -13.29 0.32 13.37
CA GLN A 79 -14.39 -0.51 13.85
C GLN A 79 -15.66 0.32 14.07
N GLU A 80 -15.56 1.47 14.75
CA GLU A 80 -16.72 2.31 15.06
C GLU A 80 -17.44 2.73 13.76
N TRP A 81 -16.68 3.16 12.76
CA TRP A 81 -17.24 3.50 11.44
C TRP A 81 -17.78 2.28 10.69
N GLY A 82 -17.15 1.11 10.84
CA GLY A 82 -17.67 -0.15 10.30
C GLY A 82 -19.03 -0.53 10.90
N GLU A 83 -19.17 -0.45 12.22
CA GLU A 83 -20.43 -0.70 12.94
C GLU A 83 -21.50 0.33 12.58
N ARG A 84 -21.14 1.60 12.48
CA ARG A 84 -22.03 2.68 12.04
C ARG A 84 -22.54 2.43 10.62
N THR A 85 -21.66 2.04 9.72
CA THR A 85 -22.01 1.68 8.32
C THR A 85 -22.98 0.51 8.31
N ARG A 86 -22.67 -0.59 9.02
CA ARG A 86 -23.58 -1.74 9.15
C ARG A 86 -24.95 -1.30 9.65
N ASN A 87 -25.02 -0.50 10.71
CA ASN A 87 -26.29 -0.09 11.32
C ASN A 87 -27.12 0.79 10.38
N ILE A 88 -26.51 1.75 9.69
CA ILE A 88 -27.22 2.58 8.69
C ILE A 88 -27.77 1.70 7.57
N PHE A 89 -26.97 0.79 7.04
CA PHE A 89 -27.40 -0.07 5.95
C PHE A 89 -28.40 -1.16 6.37
N LEU A 90 -28.45 -1.56 7.64
CA LEU A 90 -29.56 -2.35 8.19
C LEU A 90 -30.89 -1.56 8.14
N VAL A 91 -30.88 -0.26 8.43
CA VAL A 91 -32.06 0.60 8.25
C VAL A 91 -32.45 0.70 6.78
N VAL A 92 -31.48 0.90 5.88
CA VAL A 92 -31.71 0.92 4.43
C VAL A 92 -32.34 -0.40 3.97
N ALA A 93 -31.77 -1.54 4.37
CA ALA A 93 -32.30 -2.88 4.06
C ALA A 93 -33.74 -3.07 4.58
N ALA A 94 -34.04 -2.59 5.78
CA ALA A 94 -35.41 -2.63 6.33
C ALA A 94 -36.39 -1.80 5.48
N LEU A 95 -35.98 -0.61 5.01
CA LEU A 95 -36.79 0.21 4.10
C LEU A 95 -37.01 -0.49 2.75
N GLU A 96 -35.97 -1.14 2.21
CA GLU A 96 -36.06 -1.93 0.97
C GLU A 96 -37.04 -3.10 1.09
N ILE A 97 -36.98 -3.85 2.19
CA ILE A 97 -37.90 -4.95 2.47
C ILE A 97 -39.33 -4.42 2.68
N ALA A 98 -39.48 -3.33 3.44
CA ALA A 98 -40.79 -2.70 3.66
C ALA A 98 -41.43 -2.27 2.34
N ALA A 99 -40.66 -1.77 1.37
CA ALA A 99 -41.17 -1.37 0.06
C ALA A 99 -41.77 -2.52 -0.79
N LEU A 100 -41.59 -3.79 -0.38
CA LEU A 100 -42.22 -4.97 -0.97
C LEU A 100 -43.59 -5.30 -0.37
N ALA A 101 -43.91 -4.79 0.82
CA ALA A 101 -45.15 -5.11 1.51
C ALA A 101 -46.37 -4.42 0.84
N PRO A 102 -47.47 -5.15 0.56
CA PRO A 102 -48.66 -4.58 -0.07
C PRO A 102 -49.26 -3.40 0.72
N ALA A 103 -49.18 -3.45 2.05
CA ALA A 103 -49.73 -2.44 2.95
C ALA A 103 -49.16 -1.02 2.75
N VAL A 104 -47.93 -0.93 2.22
CA VAL A 104 -47.21 0.33 1.97
C VAL A 104 -47.16 0.70 0.49
N SER A 105 -47.90 0.02 -0.40
CA SER A 105 -47.87 0.27 -1.86
C SER A 105 -48.11 1.74 -2.21
N ARG A 106 -49.08 2.40 -1.54
CA ARG A 106 -49.40 3.83 -1.73
C ARG A 106 -48.26 4.78 -1.33
N TRP A 107 -47.38 4.33 -0.43
CA TRP A 107 -46.22 5.10 0.07
C TRP A 107 -44.88 4.59 -0.50
N ARG A 108 -44.90 3.55 -1.35
CA ARG A 108 -43.71 2.84 -1.80
C ARG A 108 -42.64 3.77 -2.36
N ARG A 109 -43.03 4.76 -3.17
CA ARG A 109 -42.10 5.75 -3.72
C ARG A 109 -41.40 6.57 -2.63
N TRP A 110 -42.12 6.95 -1.58
CA TRP A 110 -41.57 7.70 -0.45
C TRP A 110 -40.66 6.84 0.43
N VAL A 111 -41.00 5.58 0.64
CA VAL A 111 -40.13 4.61 1.34
C VAL A 111 -38.81 4.41 0.59
N LEU A 112 -38.87 4.27 -0.74
CA LEU A 112 -37.67 4.16 -1.58
C LEU A 112 -36.86 5.46 -1.65
N ALA A 113 -37.53 6.62 -1.60
CA ALA A 113 -36.87 7.91 -1.48
C ALA A 113 -36.15 8.04 -0.12
N ALA A 114 -36.78 7.61 0.97
CA ALA A 114 -36.14 7.56 2.28
C ALA A 114 -34.93 6.59 2.28
N SER A 115 -35.07 5.42 1.65
CA SER A 115 -33.95 4.48 1.44
C SER A 115 -32.78 5.15 0.70
N ALA A 116 -33.06 5.91 -0.35
CA ALA A 116 -32.04 6.66 -1.09
C ALA A 116 -31.34 7.71 -0.21
N VAL A 117 -32.09 8.52 0.54
CA VAL A 117 -31.54 9.59 1.39
C VAL A 117 -30.70 9.00 2.53
N VAL A 118 -31.22 8.00 3.24
CA VAL A 118 -30.47 7.31 4.30
C VAL A 118 -29.25 6.60 3.71
N GLY A 119 -29.39 5.98 2.55
CA GLY A 119 -28.31 5.33 1.82
C GLY A 119 -27.19 6.29 1.43
N LEU A 120 -27.52 7.51 0.96
CA LEU A 120 -26.53 8.56 0.68
C LEU A 120 -25.77 8.95 1.96
N GLY A 121 -26.46 9.14 3.08
CA GLY A 121 -25.79 9.33 4.38
C GLY A 121 -24.92 8.13 4.77
N GLY A 122 -25.38 6.92 4.50
CA GLY A 122 -24.62 5.67 4.68
C GLY A 122 -23.35 5.61 3.84
N THR A 123 -23.34 6.16 2.61
CA THR A 123 -22.12 6.18 1.79
C THR A 123 -21.00 7.03 2.40
N VAL A 124 -21.34 8.09 3.15
CA VAL A 124 -20.34 8.88 3.90
C VAL A 124 -19.73 8.02 5.02
N SER A 125 -20.56 7.31 5.77
CA SER A 125 -20.07 6.37 6.80
C SER A 125 -19.21 5.25 6.20
N LEU A 126 -19.62 4.71 5.05
CA LEU A 126 -18.89 3.67 4.31
C LEU A 126 -17.52 4.17 3.87
N TYR A 127 -17.45 5.39 3.34
CA TYR A 127 -16.18 6.03 2.98
C TYR A 127 -15.27 6.18 4.20
N GLN A 128 -15.80 6.68 5.31
CA GLN A 128 -15.03 6.88 6.55
C GLN A 128 -14.49 5.55 7.11
N ALA A 129 -15.25 4.46 7.02
CA ALA A 129 -14.79 3.13 7.40
C ALA A 129 -13.68 2.64 6.46
N ALA A 130 -13.83 2.83 5.14
CA ALA A 130 -12.85 2.42 4.15
C ALA A 130 -11.53 3.20 4.28
N ASP A 131 -11.60 4.52 4.50
CA ASP A 131 -10.45 5.41 4.66
C ASP A 131 -9.58 5.00 5.86
N ARG A 132 -10.21 4.83 7.03
CA ARG A 132 -9.54 4.33 8.25
C ARG A 132 -9.03 2.90 8.10
N GLY A 133 -9.72 2.07 7.33
CA GLY A 133 -9.23 0.74 6.97
C GLY A 133 -7.94 0.83 6.13
N GLY A 134 -7.84 1.84 5.26
CA GLY A 134 -6.63 2.20 4.54
C GLY A 134 -5.49 2.59 5.48
N ASP A 135 -5.75 3.45 6.47
CA ASP A 135 -4.75 3.85 7.48
C ASP A 135 -4.18 2.63 8.21
N LEU A 136 -5.04 1.68 8.59
CA LEU A 136 -4.58 0.44 9.22
C LEU A 136 -3.62 -0.35 8.32
N VAL A 137 -3.92 -0.46 7.03
CA VAL A 137 -3.09 -1.20 6.09
C VAL A 137 -1.77 -0.47 5.80
N TYR A 138 -1.83 0.84 5.57
CA TYR A 138 -0.68 1.62 5.08
C TYR A 138 0.21 2.21 6.18
N ALA A 139 -0.37 2.64 7.30
CA ALA A 139 0.37 3.28 8.38
C ALA A 139 0.74 2.32 9.53
N TYR A 140 -0.10 1.30 9.78
CA TYR A 140 0.06 0.39 10.92
C TYR A 140 0.37 -1.05 10.52
N ALA A 141 0.70 -1.29 9.26
CA ALA A 141 1.02 -2.60 8.72
C ALA A 141 -0.06 -3.66 9.04
N GLY A 142 -1.34 -3.33 8.85
CA GLY A 142 -2.48 -4.22 9.11
C GLY A 142 -2.39 -5.59 8.42
N GLY A 143 -1.48 -5.77 7.45
CA GLY A 143 -0.97 -7.05 6.99
C GLY A 143 0.54 -7.21 7.21
N VAL A 144 0.95 -7.67 8.39
CA VAL A 144 2.37 -7.94 8.74
C VAL A 144 2.95 -9.23 8.09
N GLY A 145 2.44 -9.64 6.92
CA GLY A 145 3.00 -10.77 6.17
C GLY A 145 2.66 -12.16 6.74
N ILE A 146 1.96 -12.24 7.86
CA ILE A 146 1.61 -13.51 8.52
C ILE A 146 0.47 -14.29 7.83
N ARG A 147 -0.07 -13.79 6.71
CA ARG A 147 -1.25 -14.38 6.06
C ARG A 147 -0.97 -15.77 5.48
N SER A 148 0.19 -15.96 4.88
CA SER A 148 0.62 -17.24 4.27
C SER A 148 1.16 -18.22 5.31
N GLY A 149 1.65 -17.72 6.45
CA GLY A 149 2.46 -18.47 7.40
C GLY A 149 3.92 -18.64 6.97
N ASP A 150 4.32 -18.09 5.82
CA ASP A 150 5.72 -18.06 5.36
C ASP A 150 6.48 -16.96 6.10
N PRO A 151 7.51 -17.29 6.91
CA PRO A 151 8.33 -16.29 7.57
C PRO A 151 8.97 -15.28 6.59
N ALA A 152 9.20 -15.68 5.33
CA ALA A 152 9.77 -14.80 4.32
C ALA A 152 8.89 -13.58 4.02
N ASP A 153 7.56 -13.65 4.23
CA ASP A 153 6.67 -12.51 4.05
C ASP A 153 6.91 -11.42 5.11
N VAL A 154 7.23 -11.82 6.35
CA VAL A 154 7.61 -10.89 7.43
C VAL A 154 8.96 -10.26 7.10
N ASP A 155 9.93 -11.04 6.61
CA ASP A 155 11.23 -10.53 6.21
C ASP A 155 11.13 -9.52 5.06
N ARG A 156 10.31 -9.79 4.03
CA ARG A 156 10.06 -8.85 2.93
C ARG A 156 9.48 -7.52 3.42
N LEU A 157 8.55 -7.57 4.38
CA LEU A 157 7.98 -6.36 4.96
C LEU A 157 8.98 -5.57 5.80
N LEU A 158 9.84 -6.25 6.56
CA LEU A 158 10.91 -5.59 7.28
C LEU A 158 11.89 -4.90 6.32
N VAL A 159 12.27 -5.58 5.23
CA VAL A 159 13.12 -5.00 4.19
C VAL A 159 12.48 -3.74 3.61
N ALA A 160 11.20 -3.79 3.27
CA ALA A 160 10.46 -2.64 2.75
C ALA A 160 10.40 -1.49 3.78
N GLY A 161 10.10 -1.79 5.04
CA GLY A 161 10.03 -0.80 6.12
C GLY A 161 11.35 -0.06 6.31
N LEU A 162 12.44 -0.78 6.55
CA LEU A 162 13.78 -0.19 6.75
C LEU A 162 14.25 0.60 5.53
N TYR A 163 13.98 0.09 4.32
CA TYR A 163 14.33 0.80 3.08
C TYR A 163 13.57 2.13 2.95
N HIS A 164 12.25 2.11 3.10
CA HIS A 164 11.43 3.31 2.95
C HIS A 164 11.71 4.33 4.04
N GLU A 165 11.94 3.90 5.28
CA GLU A 165 12.37 4.75 6.37
C GLU A 165 13.72 5.42 6.05
N ALA A 166 14.71 4.66 5.56
CA ALA A 166 16.00 5.21 5.16
C ALA A 166 15.86 6.28 4.06
N MET A 167 14.98 6.06 3.07
CA MET A 167 14.72 7.05 2.02
C MET A 167 14.03 8.31 2.56
N LEU A 168 13.14 8.17 3.54
CA LEU A 168 12.49 9.30 4.21
C LEU A 168 13.50 10.12 5.04
N GLU A 169 14.38 9.46 5.80
CA GLU A 169 15.42 10.16 6.57
C GLU A 169 16.40 10.90 5.66
N ARG A 170 16.79 10.28 4.53
CA ARG A 170 17.58 10.96 3.49
C ARG A 170 16.86 12.21 2.97
N LYS A 171 15.56 12.12 2.69
CA LYS A 171 14.75 13.26 2.22
C LYS A 171 14.63 14.38 3.26
N GLN A 172 14.64 14.02 4.54
CA GLN A 172 14.60 14.96 5.67
C GLN A 172 15.98 15.57 5.99
N GLY A 173 17.02 15.25 5.22
CA GLY A 173 18.37 15.80 5.42
C GLY A 173 19.16 15.11 6.54
N LYS A 174 18.80 13.87 6.88
CA LYS A 174 19.47 13.07 7.91
C LYS A 174 20.15 11.83 7.30
N PRO A 175 21.24 12.02 6.53
CA PRO A 175 21.92 10.91 5.88
C PRO A 175 22.53 9.91 6.87
N GLY A 176 22.94 10.36 8.07
CA GLY A 176 23.46 9.47 9.12
C GLY A 176 22.44 8.42 9.57
N GLU A 177 21.18 8.81 9.77
CA GLU A 177 20.08 7.91 10.16
C GLU A 177 19.75 6.93 9.01
N ALA A 178 19.70 7.43 7.77
CA ALA A 178 19.52 6.59 6.58
C ALA A 178 20.63 5.53 6.46
N ALA A 179 21.88 5.90 6.69
CA ALA A 179 23.02 4.98 6.64
C ALA A 179 22.97 3.91 7.73
N GLN A 180 22.44 4.23 8.92
CA GLN A 180 22.25 3.25 10.00
C GLN A 180 21.20 2.21 9.60
N LEU A 181 20.06 2.64 9.07
CA LEU A 181 18.97 1.75 8.63
C LEU A 181 19.42 0.82 7.49
N ILE A 182 20.14 1.36 6.49
CA ILE A 182 20.71 0.53 5.41
C ILE A 182 21.79 -0.41 5.94
N GLY A 183 22.58 0.01 6.94
CA GLY A 183 23.54 -0.85 7.61
C GLY A 183 22.88 -2.05 8.30
N GLN A 184 21.72 -1.85 8.95
CA GLN A 184 20.94 -2.93 9.55
C GLN A 184 20.44 -3.93 8.48
N LEU A 185 19.96 -3.43 7.34
CA LEU A 185 19.58 -4.28 6.21
C LEU A 185 20.76 -5.13 5.72
N ALA A 186 21.92 -4.53 5.51
CA ALA A 186 23.11 -5.22 5.03
C ALA A 186 23.62 -6.27 6.02
N GLN A 187 23.52 -6.01 7.33
CA GLN A 187 23.89 -6.97 8.35
C GLN A 187 22.92 -8.16 8.39
N ARG A 188 21.63 -7.92 8.19
CA ARG A 188 20.59 -8.96 8.26
C ARG A 188 20.48 -9.79 6.98
N TYR A 189 20.75 -9.20 5.82
CA TYR A 189 20.65 -9.83 4.51
C TYR A 189 21.96 -9.71 3.70
N PRO A 190 23.08 -10.28 4.19
CA PRO A 190 24.39 -10.08 3.57
C PRO A 190 24.53 -10.72 2.19
N GLU A 191 23.75 -11.76 1.89
CA GLU A 191 23.77 -12.47 0.61
C GLU A 191 22.88 -11.83 -0.46
N ASP A 192 21.98 -10.91 -0.06
CA ASP A 192 21.07 -10.25 -0.99
C ASP A 192 21.84 -9.23 -1.83
N THR A 193 21.86 -9.45 -3.14
CA THR A 193 22.60 -8.60 -4.09
C THR A 193 22.05 -7.17 -4.14
N ALA A 194 20.74 -6.98 -4.04
CA ALA A 194 20.13 -5.65 -4.03
C ALA A 194 20.48 -4.90 -2.74
N VAL A 195 20.46 -5.58 -1.59
CA VAL A 195 20.86 -5.00 -0.31
C VAL A 195 22.34 -4.62 -0.31
N ARG A 196 23.23 -5.48 -0.83
CA ARG A 196 24.67 -5.15 -0.95
C ARG A 196 24.91 -3.91 -1.82
N LEU A 197 24.19 -3.78 -2.95
CA LEU A 197 24.29 -2.60 -3.81
C LEU A 197 23.75 -1.34 -3.14
N LEU A 198 22.66 -1.46 -2.37
CA LEU A 198 22.10 -0.37 -1.57
C LEU A 198 23.08 0.09 -0.48
N ALA A 199 23.78 -0.85 0.16
CA ALA A 199 24.81 -0.54 1.15
C ALA A 199 25.98 0.24 0.53
N VAL A 200 26.43 -0.14 -0.67
CA VAL A 200 27.44 0.63 -1.43
C VAL A 200 26.92 2.04 -1.74
N GLU A 201 25.69 2.17 -2.23
CA GLU A 201 25.09 3.47 -2.51
C GLU A 201 25.02 4.35 -1.26
N SER A 202 24.70 3.77 -0.10
CA SER A 202 24.69 4.49 1.18
C SER A 202 26.09 4.97 1.59
N LEU A 203 27.14 4.20 1.35
CA LEU A 203 28.51 4.66 1.57
C LEU A 203 28.83 5.92 0.74
N ILE A 204 28.35 5.98 -0.51
CA ILE A 204 28.57 7.11 -1.42
C ILE A 204 27.71 8.31 -1.05
N VAL A 205 26.40 8.10 -0.90
CA VAL A 205 25.39 9.18 -0.79
C VAL A 205 25.25 9.67 0.64
N ASP A 206 25.24 8.75 1.61
CA ASP A 206 24.92 9.09 2.99
C ASP A 206 26.17 9.31 3.83
N LYS A 207 27.18 8.43 3.69
CA LYS A 207 28.45 8.56 4.44
C LYS A 207 29.52 9.38 3.72
N GLN A 208 29.35 9.64 2.43
CA GLN A 208 30.35 10.30 1.57
C GLN A 208 31.74 9.62 1.63
N ASP A 209 31.78 8.31 1.86
CA ASP A 209 32.99 7.50 1.94
C ASP A 209 33.19 6.71 0.65
N GLY A 210 33.71 7.40 -0.37
CA GLY A 210 34.01 6.80 -1.66
C GLY A 210 35.05 5.67 -1.58
N LYS A 211 35.99 5.71 -0.63
CA LYS A 211 37.02 4.68 -0.48
C LYS A 211 36.44 3.39 0.08
N ALA A 212 35.57 3.48 1.09
CA ALA A 212 34.84 2.32 1.59
C ALA A 212 33.91 1.76 0.50
N ALA A 213 33.23 2.62 -0.26
CA ALA A 213 32.36 2.18 -1.36
C ALA A 213 33.13 1.40 -2.44
N LEU A 214 34.29 1.89 -2.86
CA LEU A 214 35.18 1.19 -3.80
C LEU A 214 35.65 -0.16 -3.26
N THR A 215 35.95 -0.23 -1.95
CA THR A 215 36.35 -1.48 -1.29
C THR A 215 35.19 -2.48 -1.29
N ALA A 216 33.99 -2.04 -0.90
CA ALA A 216 32.79 -2.86 -0.93
C ALA A 216 32.43 -3.31 -2.36
N LEU A 217 32.74 -2.52 -3.40
CA LEU A 217 32.48 -2.90 -4.79
C LEU A 217 33.36 -4.04 -5.32
N LYS A 218 34.44 -4.40 -4.62
CA LYS A 218 35.33 -5.52 -5.02
C LYS A 218 34.64 -6.88 -4.92
N GLN A 219 33.62 -7.01 -4.07
CA GLN A 219 32.86 -8.24 -3.90
C GLN A 219 31.95 -8.56 -5.11
N PHE A 220 31.71 -7.58 -6.00
CA PHE A 220 30.98 -7.79 -7.23
C PHE A 220 31.98 -8.10 -8.35
N ALA A 221 32.13 -9.38 -8.67
CA ALA A 221 33.08 -9.85 -9.67
C ALA A 221 32.85 -9.17 -11.04
N PRO A 222 33.93 -8.73 -11.72
CA PRO A 222 33.83 -8.31 -13.12
C PRO A 222 33.44 -9.53 -13.96
N GLY A 223 32.30 -9.45 -14.65
CA GLY A 223 31.77 -10.55 -15.48
C GLY A 223 30.45 -11.17 -15.02
N SER A 224 29.66 -10.52 -14.16
CA SER A 224 28.28 -10.94 -13.90
C SER A 224 27.52 -11.18 -15.21
N ASP A 225 26.81 -12.30 -15.33
CA ASP A 225 25.96 -12.61 -16.49
C ASP A 225 24.89 -11.54 -16.74
N SER A 226 24.44 -10.86 -15.68
CA SER A 226 23.37 -9.87 -15.78
C SER A 226 23.90 -8.51 -16.26
N ARG A 227 23.47 -8.12 -17.46
CA ARG A 227 23.68 -6.77 -18.02
C ARG A 227 23.24 -5.66 -17.05
N PHE A 228 22.17 -5.88 -16.30
CA PHE A 228 21.68 -4.93 -15.29
C PHE A 228 22.66 -4.79 -14.12
N LEU A 229 23.20 -5.89 -13.60
CA LEU A 229 24.13 -5.86 -12.49
C LEU A 229 25.44 -5.16 -12.89
N ARG A 230 25.97 -5.46 -14.08
CA ARG A 230 27.15 -4.76 -14.63
C ARG A 230 26.92 -3.25 -14.73
N PHE A 231 25.75 -2.84 -15.23
CA PHE A 231 25.38 -1.43 -15.31
C PHE A 231 25.35 -0.77 -13.93
N ARG A 232 24.66 -1.38 -12.95
CA ARG A 232 24.50 -0.80 -11.61
C ARG A 232 25.83 -0.71 -10.85
N VAL A 233 26.65 -1.76 -10.91
CA VAL A 233 28.00 -1.78 -10.30
C VAL A 233 28.91 -0.75 -10.96
N GLY A 234 28.87 -0.62 -12.29
CA GLY A 234 29.65 0.37 -13.03
C GLY A 234 29.31 1.80 -12.62
N LEU A 235 28.01 2.13 -12.52
CA LEU A 235 27.56 3.44 -12.08
C LEU A 235 28.02 3.75 -10.65
N LEU A 236 27.81 2.81 -9.71
CA LEU A 236 28.24 2.98 -8.33
C LEU A 236 29.76 3.12 -8.21
N ARG A 237 30.53 2.44 -9.07
CA ARG A 237 31.98 2.58 -9.10
C ARG A 237 32.42 3.96 -9.55
N ALA A 238 31.77 4.52 -10.58
CA ALA A 238 32.02 5.90 -11.00
C ALA A 238 31.66 6.90 -9.89
N ASP A 239 30.48 6.74 -9.28
CA ASP A 239 30.02 7.62 -8.19
C ASP A 239 30.94 7.52 -6.96
N ALA A 240 31.45 6.32 -6.64
CA ALA A 240 32.41 6.12 -5.55
C ALA A 240 33.77 6.78 -5.82
N PHE A 241 34.28 6.73 -7.05
CA PHE A 241 35.49 7.48 -7.42
C PHE A 241 35.27 8.99 -7.29
N ALA A 242 34.14 9.51 -7.75
CA ALA A 242 33.81 10.92 -7.61
C ALA A 242 33.74 11.34 -6.12
N ALA A 243 33.07 10.55 -5.28
CA ALA A 243 32.99 10.78 -3.84
C ALA A 243 34.36 10.67 -3.13
N ALA A 244 35.29 9.88 -3.68
CA ALA A 244 36.67 9.79 -3.19
C ALA A 244 37.59 10.93 -3.68
N GLY A 245 37.07 11.90 -4.44
CA GLY A 245 37.86 12.98 -5.06
C GLY A 245 38.67 12.55 -6.28
N MET A 246 38.40 11.37 -6.86
CA MET A 246 39.10 10.78 -8.00
C MET A 246 38.33 10.99 -9.32
N SER A 247 38.06 12.25 -9.67
CA SER A 247 37.21 12.63 -10.82
C SER A 247 37.67 12.04 -12.16
N ASP A 248 38.98 11.94 -12.39
CA ASP A 248 39.52 11.34 -13.63
C ASP A 248 39.23 9.85 -13.72
N SER A 249 39.37 9.12 -12.61
CA SER A 249 39.00 7.70 -12.53
C SER A 249 37.50 7.50 -12.74
N ALA A 250 36.66 8.37 -12.16
CA ALA A 250 35.21 8.36 -12.40
C ALA A 250 34.89 8.57 -13.89
N ARG A 251 35.56 9.51 -14.56
CA ARG A 251 35.40 9.79 -15.99
C ARG A 251 35.79 8.59 -16.86
N ILE A 252 36.93 7.96 -16.58
CA ILE A 252 37.40 6.76 -17.30
C ILE A 252 36.35 5.63 -17.21
N VAL A 253 35.82 5.37 -16.01
CA VAL A 253 34.78 4.35 -15.82
C VAL A 253 33.53 4.68 -16.64
N LEU A 254 33.03 5.91 -16.58
CA LEU A 254 31.83 6.31 -17.31
C LEU A 254 32.02 6.27 -18.84
N GLN A 255 33.21 6.62 -19.33
CA GLN A 255 33.56 6.50 -20.75
C GLN A 255 33.56 5.04 -21.21
N ALA A 256 34.18 4.14 -20.44
CA ALA A 256 34.14 2.71 -20.73
C ALA A 256 32.69 2.17 -20.72
N MET A 257 31.88 2.61 -19.75
CA MET A 257 30.47 2.24 -19.70
C MET A 257 29.67 2.79 -20.88
N SER A 258 30.02 3.96 -21.42
CA SER A 258 29.31 4.52 -22.59
C SER A 258 29.45 3.66 -23.85
N ALA A 259 30.54 2.89 -23.95
CA ALA A 259 30.75 1.94 -25.04
C ALA A 259 29.84 0.70 -24.90
N GLU A 260 29.66 0.17 -23.68
CA GLU A 260 28.78 -1.00 -23.42
C GLU A 260 27.29 -0.62 -23.33
N PHE A 261 26.98 0.59 -22.87
CA PHE A 261 25.63 1.10 -22.60
C PHE A 261 25.34 2.39 -23.38
N ALA A 262 25.54 2.35 -24.69
CA ALA A 262 25.35 3.47 -25.59
C ALA A 262 23.98 4.16 -25.42
N GLY A 263 23.98 5.50 -25.41
CA GLY A 263 22.76 6.31 -25.30
C GLY A 263 22.14 6.41 -23.90
N ASN A 264 22.78 5.88 -22.86
CA ASN A 264 22.23 5.93 -21.51
C ASN A 264 22.35 7.33 -20.86
N ARG A 265 21.20 7.95 -20.59
CA ARG A 265 21.09 9.29 -19.98
C ARG A 265 21.79 9.40 -18.62
N ALA A 266 21.73 8.36 -17.79
CA ALA A 266 22.31 8.38 -16.45
C ALA A 266 23.85 8.43 -16.47
N ILE A 267 24.48 7.91 -17.54
CA ILE A 267 25.93 8.02 -17.76
C ILE A 267 26.28 9.43 -18.24
N GLN A 268 25.52 9.95 -19.20
CA GLN A 268 25.73 11.29 -19.77
C GLN A 268 25.60 12.37 -18.69
N ASP A 269 24.57 12.30 -17.85
CA ASP A 269 24.34 13.25 -16.76
C ASP A 269 25.52 13.27 -15.77
N ARG A 270 26.07 12.11 -15.42
CA ARG A 270 27.25 12.00 -14.53
C ARG A 270 28.51 12.54 -15.18
N LEU A 271 28.74 12.23 -16.45
CA LEU A 271 29.86 12.80 -17.21
C LEU A 271 29.78 14.33 -17.27
N GLY A 272 28.58 14.89 -17.41
CA GLY A 272 28.34 16.33 -17.39
C GLY A 272 28.71 17.00 -16.05
N LYS A 273 28.48 16.31 -14.93
CA LYS A 273 28.82 16.79 -13.58
C LYS A 273 30.31 16.73 -13.23
N LEU A 274 31.11 15.98 -14.00
CA LEU A 274 32.55 15.80 -13.81
C LEU A 274 33.39 16.68 -14.77
N ARG A 275 32.75 17.64 -15.45
CA ARG A 275 33.41 18.68 -16.25
C ARG A 275 33.71 19.87 -15.36
#